data_AF-A0A7Z9KYE1-F1
#
_entry.id   AF-A0A7Z9KYE1-F1
#
_cell.length_a   1.000
_cell.length_b   1.000
_cell.length_c   1.000
_cell.angle_alpha   90.00
_cell.angle_beta   90.00
_cell.angle_gamma   90.00
#
_symmetry.space_group_name_H-M   'P 1'
#
loop_
_entity.id
_entity.type
_entity.pdbx_description
1 polymer ?
#
loop_
_entity_poly.entity_id
_entity_poly.type
_entity_poly.pdbx_seq_one_letter_code
_entity_poly.pdbx_strand_id
1 'polypeptide(L)' 'MAFGYEFCDLSLLELVFIYFSYRNEHLDVEADNERLEFLGDSVLGAVVSHLLVANFPSQPEGVLTRYKAVLVSEQGLF' A
#
# COMPACT_ATOMS: atom_id res chain seq x y z
N MET A 1 -0.06 -9.79 -20.01
CA MET A 1 0.20 -8.98 -18.79
C MET A 1 -1.03 -8.11 -18.55
N ALA A 2 -1.66 -8.23 -17.37
CA ALA A 2 -3.02 -7.71 -17.11
C ALA A 2 -3.07 -6.47 -16.18
N PHE A 3 -1.94 -5.82 -15.89
CA PHE A 3 -1.85 -4.74 -14.89
C PHE A 3 -1.58 -3.34 -15.46
N GLY A 4 -1.46 -3.18 -16.78
CA GLY A 4 -1.23 -1.88 -17.43
C GLY A 4 0.13 -1.22 -17.11
N TYR A 5 0.98 -1.88 -16.32
CA TYR A 5 2.32 -1.44 -15.94
C TYR A 5 3.33 -2.56 -16.24
N GLU A 6 4.44 -2.21 -16.86
CA GLU A 6 5.56 -3.12 -17.09
C GLU A 6 6.62 -2.89 -16.01
N PHE A 7 6.91 -3.92 -15.23
CA PHE A 7 7.95 -3.85 -14.21
C PHE A 7 9.32 -3.79 -14.89
N CYS A 8 10.09 -2.74 -14.60
CA CYS A 8 11.49 -2.65 -15.03
C CYS A 8 12.38 -3.71 -14.37
N ASP A 9 11.96 -4.23 -13.22
CA ASP A 9 12.64 -5.28 -12.46
C ASP A 9 11.61 -6.34 -12.03
N LEU A 10 11.71 -7.53 -12.62
CA LEU A 10 10.81 -8.65 -12.34
C LEU A 10 11.02 -9.25 -10.95
N SER A 11 12.20 -9.05 -10.32
CA SER A 11 12.43 -9.52 -8.96
C SER A 11 11.52 -8.81 -7.94
N LEU A 12 11.11 -7.56 -8.23
CA LEU A 12 10.12 -6.86 -7.42
C LEU A 12 8.74 -7.51 -7.53
N LEU A 13 8.38 -8.00 -8.71
CA LEU A 13 7.11 -8.71 -8.91
C LEU A 13 7.11 -10.03 -8.13
N GLU A 14 8.21 -10.76 -8.13
CA GLU A 14 8.37 -11.97 -7.32
C GLU A 14 8.28 -11.66 -5.82
N LEU A 15 8.98 -10.62 -5.37
CA LEU A 15 9.01 -10.21 -3.95
C LEU A 15 7.62 -9.83 -3.43
N VAL A 16 6.75 -9.23 -4.24
CA VAL A 16 5.36 -8.87 -3.84
C VAL A 16 4.58 -10.08 -3.32
N PHE A 17 4.85 -11.29 -3.83
CA PHE A 17 4.15 -12.51 -3.44
C PHE A 17 4.79 -13.26 -2.27
N ILE A 18 5.91 -12.79 -1.73
CA ILE A 18 6.60 -13.42 -0.60
C ILE A 18 6.13 -12.75 0.70
N TYR A 19 5.16 -13.36 1.37
CA TYR A 19 4.65 -12.89 2.66
C TYR A 19 5.53 -13.33 3.83
N PHE A 20 5.49 -12.58 4.94
CA PHE A 20 6.24 -12.88 6.18
C PHE A 20 6.04 -14.32 6.67
N SER A 21 4.81 -14.86 6.58
CA SER A 21 4.51 -16.25 6.96
C SER A 21 5.30 -17.26 6.14
N TYR A 22 5.41 -17.04 4.83
CA TYR A 22 6.15 -17.91 3.93
C TYR A 22 7.66 -17.83 4.20
N ARG A 23 8.20 -16.62 4.39
CA ARG A 23 9.61 -16.40 4.75
C ARG A 23 9.96 -17.07 6.09
N ASN A 24 9.07 -16.99 7.08
CA ASN A 24 9.32 -17.55 8.40
C ASN A 24 9.35 -19.09 8.41
N GLU A 25 8.79 -19.75 7.39
CA GLU A 25 8.82 -21.20 7.21
C GLU A 25 9.98 -21.70 6.32
N HIS A 26 10.59 -20.80 5.53
CA HIS A 26 11.63 -21.13 4.55
C HIS A 26 12.91 -20.33 4.84
N LEU A 27 13.87 -20.98 5.52
CA LEU A 27 15.13 -20.37 5.95
C LEU A 27 16.05 -19.93 4.79
N ASP A 28 15.77 -20.37 3.57
CA ASP A 28 16.46 -19.99 2.34
C ASP A 28 15.90 -18.71 1.68
N VAL A 29 14.80 -18.16 2.22
CA VAL A 29 14.18 -16.93 1.75
C VAL A 29 14.62 -15.75 2.64
N GLU A 30 15.43 -14.87 2.08
CA GLU A 30 16.07 -13.78 2.81
C GLU A 30 15.22 -12.50 2.92
N ALA A 31 14.17 -12.37 2.10
CA ALA A 31 13.35 -11.16 2.01
C ALA A 31 11.86 -11.49 1.85
N ASP A 32 11.01 -10.65 2.44
CA ASP A 32 9.56 -10.65 2.28
C ASP A 32 9.09 -9.27 1.76
N ASN A 33 7.79 -9.16 1.51
CA ASN A 33 7.17 -7.96 0.97
C ASN A 33 6.97 -6.83 1.98
N GLU A 34 7.34 -6.98 3.26
CA GLU A 34 7.04 -5.98 4.32
C GLU A 34 7.60 -4.58 3.98
N ARG A 35 8.79 -4.52 3.36
CA ARG A 35 9.39 -3.24 2.94
C ARG A 35 8.63 -2.60 1.79
N LEU A 36 8.08 -3.40 0.87
CA LEU A 36 7.26 -2.91 -0.24
C LEU A 36 5.88 -2.49 0.26
N GLU A 37 5.30 -3.23 1.20
CA GLU A 37 4.05 -2.90 1.88
C GLU A 37 4.17 -1.56 2.62
N PHE A 38 5.22 -1.39 3.43
CA PHE A 38 5.50 -0.13 4.13
C PHE A 38 5.60 1.09 3.17
N LEU A 39 6.26 0.91 2.03
CA LEU A 39 6.33 1.94 1.00
C LEU A 39 4.96 2.19 0.35
N GLY A 40 4.25 1.11 0.02
CA GLY A 40 2.91 1.13 -0.57
C GLY A 40 1.91 1.89 0.29
N ASP A 41 1.89 1.62 1.59
CA ASP A 41 1.03 2.30 2.57
C ASP A 41 1.30 3.80 2.63
N SER A 42 2.57 4.18 2.60
CA SER A 42 2.97 5.59 2.59
C SER A 42 2.50 6.30 1.31
N VAL A 43 2.68 5.65 0.15
CA VAL A 43 2.25 6.18 -1.15
C VAL A 43 0.72 6.27 -1.22
N LEU A 44 0.00 5.20 -0.86
CA LEU A 44 -1.46 5.18 -0.84
C LEU A 44 -2.01 6.26 0.10
N GLY A 45 -1.45 6.36 1.30
CA GLY A 45 -1.82 7.38 2.28
C GLY A 45 -1.63 8.80 1.77
N ALA A 46 -0.58 9.06 0.98
CA ALA A 46 -0.35 10.36 0.36
C ALA A 46 -1.37 10.66 -0.75
N VAL A 47 -1.64 9.70 -1.64
CA VAL A 47 -2.63 9.83 -2.73
C VAL A 47 -4.03 10.09 -2.17
N VAL A 48 -4.47 9.31 -1.18
CA VAL A 48 -5.78 9.49 -0.55
C VAL A 48 -5.87 10.85 0.16
N SER A 49 -4.83 11.25 0.89
CA SER A 49 -4.77 12.60 1.48
C SER A 49 -4.93 13.70 0.44
N HIS A 50 -4.24 13.60 -0.70
CA HIS A 50 -4.36 14.55 -1.80
C HIS A 50 -5.79 14.62 -2.35
N LEU A 51 -6.40 13.46 -2.62
CA LEU A 51 -7.78 13.38 -3.13
C LEU A 51 -8.79 13.97 -2.14
N LEU A 52 -8.64 13.70 -0.84
CA LEU A 52 -9.53 14.23 0.18
C LEU A 52 -9.47 15.75 0.27
N VAL A 53 -8.26 16.34 0.26
CA VAL A 53 -8.09 17.80 0.27
C VAL A 53 -8.67 18.43 -1.00
N ALA A 54 -8.47 17.80 -2.15
CA ALA A 54 -8.99 18.30 -3.43
C ALA A 54 -10.53 18.25 -3.53
N ASN A 55 -11.15 17.18 -3.01
CA ASN A 55 -12.60 16.96 -3.14
C ASN A 55 -13.42 17.59 -2.00
N PHE A 56 -12.81 17.83 -0.84
CA PHE A 56 -13.50 18.38 0.34
C PHE A 56 -12.79 19.62 0.92
N PRO A 57 -12.61 20.70 0.13
CA PRO A 57 -11.79 21.85 0.52
C PRO A 57 -12.30 22.65 1.73
N SER A 58 -13.58 22.51 2.07
CA SER A 58 -14.21 23.19 3.20
C SER A 58 -14.22 22.38 4.50
N GLN A 59 -13.80 21.11 4.47
CA GLN A 59 -13.81 20.24 5.64
C GLN A 59 -12.55 20.48 6.50
N PRO A 60 -12.69 20.44 7.85
CA PRO A 60 -11.55 20.57 8.74
C PRO A 60 -10.66 19.31 8.70
N GLU A 61 -9.37 19.48 9.00
CA GLU A 61 -8.36 18.41 8.99
C GLU A 61 -8.81 17.17 9.77
N GLY A 62 -9.35 17.34 10.99
CA GLY A 62 -9.83 16.21 11.79
C GLY A 62 -10.92 15.37 11.11
N VAL A 63 -11.78 15.96 10.26
CA VAL A 63 -12.77 15.21 9.46
C VAL A 63 -12.10 14.46 8.32
N LEU A 64 -11.16 15.11 7.62
CA LEU A 64 -10.38 14.48 6.55
C LEU A 64 -9.54 13.30 7.08
N THR A 65 -8.97 13.43 8.28
CA THR A 65 -8.21 12.36 8.94
C THR A 65 -9.09 11.15 9.27
N ARG A 66 -10.35 11.36 9.69
CA ARG A 66 -11.31 10.27 9.88
C ARG A 66 -11.70 9.59 8.56
N TYR A 67 -11.91 10.35 7.49
CA TYR A 67 -12.15 9.78 6.16
C TYR A 67 -10.97 8.97 5.66
N LYS A 68 -9.74 9.51 5.79
CA LYS A 68 -8.51 8.79 5.45
C LYS A 68 -8.40 7.48 6.22
N ALA A 69 -8.66 7.49 7.53
CA ALA A 69 -8.58 6.29 8.36
C ALA A 69 -9.57 5.19 7.92
N VAL A 70 -10.74 5.55 7.39
CA VAL A 70 -11.71 4.59 6.83
C VAL A 70 -11.30 4.10 5.44
N LEU A 71 -10.74 4.97 4.61
CA LEU A 71 -10.39 4.64 3.22
C LEU A 71 -9.08 3.85 3.09
N VAL A 72 -8.15 4.02 4.03
CA VAL A 72 -6.82 3.40 4.03
C VAL A 72 -6.72 2.29 5.08
N SER A 73 -7.84 1.92 5.72
CA SER A 73 -7.85 0.74 6.59
C SER A 73 -7.88 -0.55 5.77
N GLU A 74 -7.41 -1.63 6.38
CA GLU A 74 -7.48 -2.98 5.82
C GLU A 74 -8.90 -3.32 5.33
N GLN A 75 -9.96 -2.93 6.07
CA GLN A 75 -11.36 -3.14 5.64
C GLN A 75 -11.81 -2.26 4.46
N GLY A 76 -11.12 -1.15 4.18
CA GLY A 76 -11.38 -0.31 3.01
C GLY A 76 -10.60 -0.75 1.75
N LEU A 77 -9.61 -1.62 1.92
CA LEU A 77 -8.74 -2.15 0.87
C LEU A 77 -9.21 -3.50 0.30
N PHE A 78 -10.20 -4.16 0.94
CA PHE A 78 -10.79 -5.44 0.52
C PHE A 78 -12.25 -5.32 0.08
#